data_AF-A0AAW0E532-F1
#
_entry.id   AF-A0AAW0E532-F1
#
_cell.length_a   1.000
_cell.length_b   1.000
_cell.length_c   1.000
_cell.angle_alpha   90.00
_cell.angle_beta   90.00
_cell.angle_gamma   90.00
#
_symmetry.space_group_name_H-M   'P 1'
#
loop_
_entity.id
_entity.type
_entity.pdbx_description
1 polymer ?
#
loop_
_entity_poly.entity_id
_entity_poly.type
_entity_poly.pdbx_seq_one_letter_code
_entity_poly.pdbx_strand_id
1 'polypeptide(L)'
;MAFPSSFDAYVPSAGPDLLAIANFTPTYVPFETLRAVPIDPVAEAASYAFAKKTSTQSVFFHVIRCFYFALALLSTGFPSGTPGVPQIAFDELSLRLYYTTLLHDIGWSNSTQILNHPAHAMSFELHGAFVAFEHLQTTSPNLDAVQLADIVHGIVLHTSQWPSGNSSANQMLMFLSASFDVGGYNGTNLIGADTTKLWHPKTVAEIEKAYPRGDLAEAGIAAFNREFTEKPNCLVSHYPGGEQALEQDFHVGPIVGPENQQRRSNVRGRYPN
;
A
#
# COMPACT_ATOMS: atom_id res chain seq x y z
N MET A 1 7.11 -11.88 -19.08
CA MET A 1 5.82 -12.30 -18.48
C MET A 1 4.79 -11.28 -18.95
N ALA A 2 3.64 -11.72 -19.45
CA ALA A 2 2.56 -10.80 -19.80
C ALA A 2 1.61 -10.74 -18.60
N PHE A 3 1.39 -9.55 -18.05
CA PHE A 3 0.28 -9.34 -17.13
C PHE A 3 -1.04 -9.72 -17.83
N PRO A 4 -2.05 -10.23 -17.12
CA PRO A 4 -3.42 -10.25 -17.63
C PRO A 4 -3.79 -8.91 -18.25
N SER A 5 -4.54 -8.93 -19.35
CA SER A 5 -4.97 -7.68 -20.04
C SER A 5 -5.95 -6.85 -19.21
N SER A 6 -6.66 -7.50 -18.29
CA SER A 6 -7.63 -6.89 -17.39
C SER A 6 -7.71 -7.67 -16.07
N PHE A 7 -8.32 -7.04 -15.07
CA PHE A 7 -8.60 -7.60 -13.76
C PHE A 7 -10.03 -7.30 -13.36
N ASP A 8 -10.54 -7.98 -12.33
CA ASP A 8 -11.81 -7.60 -11.71
C ASP A 8 -11.69 -6.18 -11.15
N ALA A 9 -12.57 -5.27 -11.55
CA ALA A 9 -12.55 -3.88 -11.10
C ALA A 9 -12.93 -3.74 -9.61
N TYR A 10 -13.66 -4.73 -9.09
CA TYR A 10 -14.10 -4.81 -7.69
C TYR A 10 -13.83 -6.20 -7.14
N VAL A 11 -13.35 -6.26 -5.91
CA VAL A 11 -13.07 -7.51 -5.19
C VAL A 11 -13.67 -7.45 -3.78
N PRO A 12 -13.93 -8.59 -3.13
CA PRO A 12 -14.38 -8.58 -1.74
C PRO A 12 -13.41 -7.83 -0.84
N SER A 13 -13.92 -6.95 0.03
CA SER A 13 -13.10 -6.25 1.02
C SER A 13 -12.62 -7.17 2.13
N ALA A 14 -13.40 -8.21 2.43
CA ALA A 14 -13.06 -9.21 3.41
C ALA A 14 -11.99 -10.16 2.87
N GLY A 15 -10.91 -10.34 3.64
CA GLY A 15 -9.80 -11.20 3.29
C GLY A 15 -10.13 -12.62 2.89
N PRO A 16 -10.85 -13.38 3.73
CA PRO A 16 -11.25 -14.74 3.41
C PRO A 16 -12.03 -14.85 2.09
N ASP A 17 -12.88 -13.86 1.80
CA ASP A 17 -13.69 -13.83 0.58
C ASP A 17 -12.83 -13.51 -0.65
N LEU A 18 -11.87 -12.59 -0.53
CA LEU A 18 -10.88 -12.33 -1.58
C LEU A 18 -10.04 -13.58 -1.87
N LEU A 19 -9.53 -14.24 -0.84
CA LEU A 19 -8.72 -15.44 -0.96
C LEU A 19 -9.50 -16.63 -1.56
N ALA A 20 -10.82 -16.65 -1.41
CA ALA A 20 -11.67 -17.68 -2.00
C ALA A 20 -11.81 -17.54 -3.53
N ILE A 21 -11.64 -16.34 -4.07
CA ILE A 21 -11.76 -16.07 -5.52
C ILE A 21 -10.40 -15.83 -6.20
N ALA A 22 -9.37 -15.45 -5.44
CA ALA A 22 -8.02 -15.27 -5.94
C ALA A 22 -7.31 -16.61 -6.14
N ASN A 23 -6.38 -16.65 -7.09
CA ASN A 23 -5.55 -17.84 -7.35
C ASN A 23 -4.07 -17.52 -7.11
N PHE A 24 -3.77 -17.02 -5.91
CA PHE A 24 -2.43 -16.54 -5.59
C PHE A 24 -1.40 -17.66 -5.68
N THR A 25 -0.48 -17.51 -6.62
CA THR A 25 0.68 -18.37 -6.85
C THR A 25 1.92 -17.47 -6.91
N PRO A 26 2.73 -17.39 -5.85
CA PRO A 26 3.84 -16.45 -5.79
C PRO A 26 4.93 -16.92 -6.76
N THR A 27 4.98 -16.30 -7.94
CA THR A 27 5.98 -16.58 -8.96
C THR A 27 7.08 -15.52 -8.93
N TYR A 28 8.31 -15.94 -9.22
CA TYR A 28 9.41 -14.99 -9.35
C TYR A 28 9.16 -14.09 -10.57
N VAL A 29 9.17 -12.78 -10.31
CA VAL A 29 9.12 -11.74 -11.34
C VAL A 29 10.35 -10.86 -11.13
N PRO A 30 11.27 -10.79 -12.11
CA PRO A 30 12.42 -9.90 -12.00
C PRO A 30 11.97 -8.46 -11.79
N PHE A 31 12.61 -7.73 -10.89
CA PHE A 31 12.25 -6.33 -10.63
C PHE A 31 12.31 -5.47 -11.90
N GLU A 32 13.24 -5.75 -12.81
CA GLU A 32 13.30 -5.12 -14.13
C GLU A 32 12.03 -5.27 -14.97
N THR A 33 11.32 -6.39 -14.84
CA THR A 33 10.03 -6.59 -15.52
C THR A 33 8.96 -5.67 -14.96
N LEU A 34 8.95 -5.47 -13.63
CA LEU A 34 8.02 -4.56 -12.96
C LEU A 34 8.34 -3.09 -13.31
N ARG A 35 9.62 -2.71 -13.38
CA ARG A 35 10.04 -1.37 -13.82
C ARG A 35 9.71 -1.05 -15.26
N ALA A 36 9.57 -2.07 -16.10
CA ALA A 36 9.22 -1.92 -17.51
C ALA A 36 7.72 -1.70 -17.75
N VAL A 37 6.88 -1.78 -16.70
CA VAL A 37 5.46 -1.41 -16.81
C VAL A 37 5.37 0.06 -17.20
N PRO A 38 4.75 0.40 -18.34
CA PRO A 38 4.70 1.76 -18.83
C PRO A 38 3.79 2.59 -17.94
N ILE A 39 4.35 3.64 -17.36
CA ILE A 39 3.64 4.69 -16.64
C ILE A 39 4.02 6.00 -17.34
N ASP A 40 3.05 6.85 -17.67
CA ASP A 40 3.30 8.08 -18.44
C ASP A 40 4.25 9.01 -17.68
N PRO A 41 5.54 9.09 -18.04
CA PRO A 41 6.52 9.79 -17.23
C PRO A 41 6.27 11.31 -17.18
N VAL A 42 5.53 11.88 -18.14
CA VAL A 42 5.24 13.31 -18.18
C VAL A 42 4.06 13.65 -17.28
N ALA A 43 2.96 12.88 -17.36
CA ALA A 43 1.81 13.05 -16.48
C ALA A 43 2.17 12.78 -15.01
N GLU A 44 3.08 11.84 -14.78
CA GLU A 44 3.42 11.34 -13.45
C GLU A 44 4.58 12.06 -12.75
N ALA A 45 5.39 12.82 -13.49
CA ALA A 45 6.57 13.49 -12.94
C ALA A 45 6.21 14.44 -11.79
N ALA A 46 5.06 15.11 -11.87
CA ALA A 46 4.61 16.04 -10.84
C ALA A 46 4.30 15.34 -9.52
N SER A 47 3.55 14.23 -9.55
CA SER A 47 3.23 13.43 -8.35
C SER A 47 4.46 12.77 -7.75
N TYR A 48 5.36 12.24 -8.59
CA TYR A 48 6.64 11.70 -8.13
C TYR A 48 7.49 12.76 -7.41
N ALA A 49 7.63 13.94 -8.04
CA ALA A 49 8.40 15.05 -7.47
C ALA A 49 7.76 15.58 -6.19
N PHE A 50 6.42 15.63 -6.13
CA PHE A 50 5.67 16.05 -4.97
C PHE A 50 5.91 15.09 -3.79
N ALA A 51 5.64 13.79 -3.98
CA ALA A 51 5.87 12.77 -2.95
C ALA A 51 7.33 12.77 -2.45
N LYS A 52 8.30 12.89 -3.35
CA LYS A 52 9.73 12.96 -2.99
C LYS A 52 10.09 14.21 -2.18
N LYS A 53 9.45 15.34 -2.47
CA LYS A 53 9.70 16.62 -1.79
C LYS A 53 9.06 16.65 -0.40
N THR A 54 7.90 16.03 -0.23
CA THR A 54 7.12 16.09 1.02
C THR A 54 7.46 14.99 2.01
N SER A 55 8.06 13.88 1.55
CA SER A 55 8.34 12.72 2.40
C SER A 55 9.80 12.64 2.82
N THR A 56 10.08 11.96 3.93
CA THR A 56 11.44 11.49 4.23
C THR A 56 11.87 10.47 3.18
N GLN A 57 13.16 10.19 3.09
CA GLN A 57 13.67 9.23 2.10
C GLN A 57 13.08 7.82 2.30
N SER A 58 12.89 7.38 3.54
CA SER A 58 12.32 6.07 3.88
C SER A 58 10.83 5.96 3.55
N VAL A 59 10.03 6.99 3.84
CA VAL A 59 8.62 7.07 3.46
C VAL A 59 8.49 7.18 1.93
N PHE A 60 9.35 7.94 1.27
CA PHE A 60 9.36 7.99 -0.19
C PHE A 60 9.71 6.63 -0.81
N PHE A 61 10.64 5.88 -0.21
CA PHE A 61 10.93 4.53 -0.68
C PHE A 61 9.81 3.53 -0.35
N HIS A 62 9.09 3.71 0.78
CA HIS A 62 7.88 2.94 1.11
C HIS A 62 6.83 3.03 0.00
N VAL A 63 6.41 4.25 -0.36
CA VAL A 63 5.38 4.45 -1.38
C VAL A 63 5.76 3.82 -2.74
N ILE A 64 7.05 3.88 -3.09
CA ILE A 64 7.57 3.25 -4.31
C ILE A 64 7.59 1.71 -4.20
N ARG A 65 7.98 1.15 -3.05
CA ARG A 65 7.90 -0.31 -2.83
C ARG A 65 6.47 -0.81 -2.91
N CYS A 66 5.51 -0.08 -2.33
CA CYS A 66 4.08 -0.43 -2.40
C CYS A 66 3.60 -0.56 -3.85
N PHE A 67 3.97 0.38 -4.72
CA PHE A 67 3.69 0.28 -6.16
C PHE A 67 4.21 -1.03 -6.77
N TYR A 68 5.49 -1.35 -6.54
CA TYR A 68 6.09 -2.55 -7.11
C TYR A 68 5.59 -3.85 -6.47
N PHE A 69 5.22 -3.85 -5.19
CA PHE A 69 4.56 -4.98 -4.55
C PHE A 69 3.15 -5.18 -5.08
N ALA A 70 2.39 -4.12 -5.38
CA ALA A 70 1.09 -4.22 -6.03
C ALA A 70 1.23 -4.82 -7.44
N LEU A 71 2.19 -4.35 -8.24
CA LEU A 71 2.48 -4.94 -9.56
C LEU A 71 2.91 -6.41 -9.45
N ALA A 72 3.78 -6.75 -8.49
CA ALA A 72 4.15 -8.12 -8.25
C ALA A 72 2.92 -8.98 -7.89
N LEU A 73 1.99 -8.47 -7.08
CA LEU A 73 0.78 -9.20 -6.70
C LEU A 73 -0.19 -9.39 -7.89
N LEU A 74 -0.31 -8.41 -8.78
CA LEU A 74 -1.08 -8.54 -10.02
C LEU A 74 -0.54 -9.67 -10.91
N SER A 75 0.77 -9.90 -10.89
CA SER A 75 1.41 -10.99 -11.65
C SER A 75 1.22 -12.38 -11.04
N THR A 76 0.73 -12.48 -9.79
CA THR A 76 0.66 -13.73 -9.04
C THR A 76 -0.76 -14.27 -8.86
N GLY A 77 -1.74 -13.81 -9.63
CA GLY A 77 -3.09 -14.41 -9.64
C GLY A 77 -4.15 -13.62 -8.87
N PHE A 78 -4.03 -12.29 -8.86
CA PHE A 78 -5.10 -11.39 -8.46
C PHE A 78 -6.38 -11.66 -9.29
N PRO A 79 -7.61 -11.51 -8.73
CA PRO A 79 -8.85 -11.84 -9.42
C PRO A 79 -9.02 -11.19 -10.79
N SER A 80 -9.46 -11.99 -11.76
CA SER A 80 -9.68 -11.58 -13.15
C SER A 80 -10.72 -12.49 -13.80
N GLY A 81 -11.64 -11.91 -14.56
CA GLY A 81 -12.65 -12.64 -15.32
C GLY A 81 -13.74 -13.28 -14.45
N THR A 82 -13.98 -12.77 -13.25
CA THR A 82 -15.07 -13.29 -12.40
C THR A 82 -16.43 -12.99 -13.03
N PRO A 83 -17.31 -13.99 -13.20
CA PRO A 83 -18.62 -13.80 -13.83
C PRO A 83 -19.45 -12.71 -13.15
N GLY A 84 -19.91 -11.72 -13.92
CA GLY A 84 -20.73 -10.61 -13.43
C GLY A 84 -19.97 -9.46 -12.77
N VAL A 85 -18.63 -9.53 -12.67
CA VAL A 85 -17.81 -8.45 -12.13
C VAL A 85 -17.27 -7.57 -13.28
N PRO A 86 -17.45 -6.24 -13.24
CA PRO A 86 -16.84 -5.34 -14.21
C PRO A 86 -15.33 -5.52 -14.27
N GLN A 87 -14.73 -5.40 -15.45
CA GLN A 87 -13.28 -5.55 -15.63
C GLN A 87 -12.62 -4.17 -15.77
N ILE A 88 -11.40 -4.03 -15.27
CA ILE A 88 -10.53 -2.87 -15.46
C ILE A 88 -9.30 -3.28 -16.28
N ALA A 89 -8.90 -2.47 -17.25
CA ALA A 89 -7.72 -2.74 -18.06
C ALA A 89 -6.43 -2.60 -17.23
N PHE A 90 -5.41 -3.38 -17.55
CA PHE A 90 -4.16 -3.39 -16.77
C PHE A 90 -3.43 -2.04 -16.76
N ASP A 91 -3.40 -1.34 -17.90
CA ASP A 91 -2.79 -0.01 -18.02
C ASP A 91 -3.51 1.02 -17.16
N GLU A 92 -4.85 1.01 -17.18
CA GLU A 92 -5.68 1.86 -16.33
C GLU A 92 -5.48 1.56 -14.84
N LEU A 93 -5.52 0.28 -14.44
CA LEU A 93 -5.29 -0.10 -13.05
C LEU A 93 -3.87 0.26 -12.59
N SER A 94 -2.86 0.06 -13.43
CA SER A 94 -1.46 0.41 -13.12
C SER A 94 -1.28 1.91 -12.92
N LEU A 95 -1.95 2.74 -13.72
CA LEU A 95 -1.95 4.20 -13.55
C LEU A 95 -2.58 4.61 -12.22
N ARG A 96 -3.76 4.07 -11.89
CA ARG A 96 -4.45 4.37 -10.62
C ARG A 96 -3.61 3.92 -9.42
N LEU A 97 -3.00 2.74 -9.50
CA LEU A 97 -2.09 2.23 -8.46
C LEU A 97 -0.89 3.15 -8.29
N TYR A 98 -0.30 3.62 -9.38
CA TYR A 98 0.85 4.51 -9.31
C TYR A 98 0.54 5.79 -8.55
N TYR A 99 -0.57 6.47 -8.88
CA TYR A 99 -1.00 7.67 -8.14
C TYR A 99 -1.36 7.36 -6.68
N THR A 100 -2.15 6.32 -6.45
CA THR A 100 -2.60 5.95 -5.10
C THR A 100 -1.41 5.64 -4.21
N THR A 101 -0.49 4.79 -4.68
CA THR A 101 0.70 4.39 -3.92
C THR A 101 1.63 5.56 -3.66
N LEU A 102 1.94 6.40 -4.64
CA LEU A 102 2.79 7.58 -4.43
C LEU A 102 2.26 8.57 -3.38
N LEU A 103 0.94 8.70 -3.30
CA LEU A 103 0.29 9.80 -2.58
C LEU A 103 -0.35 9.38 -1.25
N HIS A 104 -0.51 8.08 -0.96
CA HIS A 104 -1.30 7.62 0.19
C HIS A 104 -0.82 8.13 1.55
N ASP A 105 0.49 8.22 1.74
CA ASP A 105 1.12 8.64 3.00
C ASP A 105 1.48 10.13 3.06
N ILE A 106 0.99 10.96 2.13
CA ILE A 106 1.29 12.41 2.18
C ILE A 106 0.80 13.02 3.50
N GLY A 107 -0.29 12.50 4.07
CA GLY A 107 -0.79 12.94 5.37
C GLY A 107 0.20 12.77 6.54
N TRP A 108 1.22 11.91 6.42
CA TRP A 108 2.29 11.77 7.41
C TRP A 108 3.35 12.86 7.35
N SER A 109 3.42 13.61 6.25
CA SER A 109 4.46 14.61 6.03
C SER A 109 4.47 15.68 7.11
N ASN A 110 5.66 15.95 7.65
CA ASN A 110 5.93 17.08 8.53
C ASN A 110 6.35 18.35 7.77
N SER A 111 6.22 18.36 6.44
CA SER A 111 6.56 19.55 5.67
C SER A 111 5.56 20.67 5.94
N THR A 112 6.04 21.91 6.01
CA THR A 112 5.20 23.09 6.26
C THR A 112 4.05 23.23 5.26
N GLN A 113 4.27 22.83 4.00
CA GLN A 113 3.23 22.85 2.96
C GLN A 113 2.05 21.94 3.33
N ILE A 114 2.34 20.75 3.87
CA ILE A 114 1.31 19.77 4.24
C ILE A 114 0.65 20.16 5.57
N LEU A 115 1.44 20.57 6.57
CA LEU A 115 0.89 20.95 7.88
C LEU A 115 0.04 22.22 7.86
N ASN A 116 0.25 23.14 6.90
CA ASN A 116 -0.57 24.33 6.75
C ASN A 116 -1.89 24.10 6.00
N HIS A 117 -2.12 22.89 5.47
CA HIS A 117 -3.33 22.58 4.74
C HIS A 117 -4.57 22.61 5.68
N PRO A 118 -5.73 23.13 5.26
CA PRO A 118 -6.91 23.23 6.13
C PRO A 118 -7.41 21.88 6.69
N ALA A 119 -7.17 20.78 5.97
CA ALA A 119 -7.55 19.44 6.40
C ALA A 119 -6.56 18.77 7.38
N HIS A 120 -5.47 19.42 7.79
CA HIS A 120 -4.40 18.78 8.60
C HIS A 120 -4.88 18.21 9.94
N ALA A 121 -5.97 18.75 10.50
CA ALA A 121 -6.56 18.28 11.75
C ALA A 121 -7.46 17.03 11.59
N MET A 122 -7.68 16.55 10.35
CA MET A 122 -8.36 15.28 10.08
C MET A 122 -7.37 14.11 10.19
N SER A 123 -7.89 12.88 10.25
CA SER A 123 -7.08 11.66 10.13
C SER A 123 -6.13 11.76 8.94
N PHE A 124 -4.89 11.29 9.07
CA PHE A 124 -3.87 11.45 8.04
C PHE A 124 -4.30 10.88 6.68
N GLU A 125 -5.13 9.84 6.66
CA GLU A 125 -5.69 9.26 5.44
C GLU A 125 -6.62 10.25 4.74
N LEU A 126 -7.49 10.92 5.49
CA LEU A 126 -8.40 11.94 4.97
C LEU A 126 -7.64 13.20 4.54
N HIS A 127 -6.73 13.66 5.39
CA HIS A 127 -5.89 14.82 5.10
C HIS A 127 -5.06 14.58 3.83
N GLY A 128 -4.36 13.45 3.75
CA GLY A 128 -3.57 13.05 2.59
C GLY A 128 -4.44 12.93 1.32
N ALA A 129 -5.63 12.36 1.44
CA ALA A 129 -6.58 12.26 0.33
C ALA A 129 -7.03 13.62 -0.20
N PHE A 130 -7.31 14.61 0.66
CA PHE A 130 -7.66 15.96 0.21
C PHE A 130 -6.50 16.64 -0.51
N VAL A 131 -5.29 16.57 0.05
CA VAL A 131 -4.10 17.13 -0.60
C VAL A 131 -3.83 16.44 -1.94
N ALA A 132 -3.97 15.11 -2.00
CA ALA A 132 -3.79 14.35 -3.23
C ALA A 132 -4.84 14.73 -4.28
N PHE A 133 -6.11 14.89 -3.90
CA PHE A 133 -7.18 15.32 -4.79
C PHE A 133 -6.87 16.67 -5.43
N GLU A 134 -6.51 17.68 -4.62
CA GLU A 134 -6.18 19.03 -5.11
C GLU A 134 -4.93 19.05 -6.01
N HIS A 135 -3.91 18.27 -5.62
CA HIS A 135 -2.70 18.08 -6.42
C HIS A 135 -3.04 17.49 -7.79
N LEU A 136 -3.78 16.38 -7.83
CA LEU A 136 -4.14 15.68 -9.08
C LEU A 136 -5.06 16.49 -9.98
N GLN A 137 -6.01 17.24 -9.42
CA GLN A 137 -6.83 18.17 -10.22
C GLN A 137 -5.98 19.20 -10.96
N THR A 138 -4.86 19.60 -10.38
CA THR A 138 -3.96 20.60 -10.96
C THR A 138 -2.95 19.98 -11.93
N THR A 139 -2.38 18.82 -11.59
CA THR A 139 -1.24 18.25 -12.33
C THR A 139 -1.63 17.17 -13.34
N SER A 140 -2.82 16.59 -13.18
CA SER A 140 -3.29 15.44 -13.96
C SER A 140 -4.71 15.67 -14.49
N PRO A 141 -4.94 16.74 -15.28
CA PRO A 141 -6.28 17.14 -15.74
C PRO A 141 -6.94 16.14 -16.69
N ASN A 142 -6.20 15.13 -17.16
CA ASN A 142 -6.71 14.06 -18.02
C ASN A 142 -7.38 12.93 -17.23
N LEU A 143 -7.22 12.89 -15.90
CA LEU A 143 -7.95 11.94 -15.06
C LEU A 143 -9.43 12.31 -15.08
N ASP A 144 -10.27 11.35 -15.48
CA ASP A 144 -11.71 11.54 -15.35
C ASP A 144 -12.15 11.46 -13.88
N ALA A 145 -13.41 11.82 -13.62
CA ALA A 145 -13.96 11.85 -12.27
C ALA A 145 -13.96 10.47 -11.59
N VAL A 146 -14.09 9.38 -12.34
CA VAL A 146 -14.11 8.00 -11.81
C VAL A 146 -12.70 7.57 -11.42
N GLN A 147 -11.70 7.87 -12.25
CA GLN A 147 -10.29 7.60 -11.97
C GLN A 147 -9.82 8.39 -10.76
N LEU A 148 -10.10 9.69 -10.72
CA LEU A 148 -9.75 10.55 -9.60
C LEU A 148 -10.42 10.08 -8.30
N ALA A 149 -11.71 9.73 -8.34
CA ALA A 149 -12.43 9.22 -7.17
C ALA A 149 -11.84 7.89 -6.67
N ASP A 150 -11.50 6.96 -7.56
CA ASP A 150 -10.93 5.66 -7.18
C ASP A 150 -9.53 5.79 -6.56
N ILE A 151 -8.71 6.71 -7.06
CA ILE A 151 -7.40 7.02 -6.47
C ILE A 151 -7.58 7.59 -5.05
N VAL A 152 -8.42 8.62 -4.91
CA VAL A 152 -8.62 9.31 -3.64
C VAL A 152 -9.31 8.41 -2.61
N HIS A 153 -10.29 7.61 -3.02
CA HIS A 153 -10.89 6.58 -2.15
C HIS A 153 -9.87 5.52 -1.72
N GLY A 154 -8.98 5.09 -2.63
CA GLY A 154 -7.86 4.22 -2.31
C GLY A 154 -6.99 4.79 -1.20
N ILE A 155 -6.68 6.09 -1.25
CA ILE A 155 -5.92 6.79 -0.20
C ILE A 155 -6.70 6.87 1.11
N VAL A 156 -8.00 7.20 1.10
CA VAL A 156 -8.78 7.29 2.35
C VAL A 156 -8.83 5.94 3.09
N LEU A 157 -8.92 4.84 2.36
CA LEU A 157 -9.23 3.52 2.93
C LEU A 157 -8.01 2.60 3.09
N HIS A 158 -6.79 3.05 2.76
CA HIS A 158 -5.61 2.17 2.69
C HIS A 158 -5.17 1.58 4.04
N THR A 159 -5.58 2.15 5.17
CA THR A 159 -5.33 1.61 6.53
C THR A 159 -6.48 0.74 7.04
N SER A 160 -7.62 0.72 6.34
CA SER A 160 -8.88 0.19 6.85
C SER A 160 -9.16 -1.20 6.32
N GLN A 161 -9.37 -2.15 7.25
CA GLN A 161 -9.89 -3.48 6.94
C GLN A 161 -11.41 -3.50 7.12
N TRP A 162 -12.14 -3.93 6.09
CA TRP A 162 -13.59 -4.00 6.15
C TRP A 162 -14.06 -5.46 6.20
N PRO A 163 -14.92 -5.84 7.15
CA PRO A 163 -15.33 -7.24 7.33
C PRO A 163 -16.32 -7.72 6.27
N SER A 164 -16.82 -6.84 5.41
CA SER A 164 -17.76 -7.15 4.34
C SER A 164 -17.78 -6.06 3.26
N GLY A 165 -18.49 -6.31 2.16
CA GLY A 165 -18.62 -5.39 1.03
C GLY A 165 -17.52 -5.59 -0.02
N ASN A 166 -17.44 -4.64 -0.95
CA ASN A 166 -16.47 -4.66 -2.05
C ASN A 166 -15.54 -3.46 -1.97
N SER A 167 -14.27 -3.70 -2.31
CA SER A 167 -13.25 -2.70 -2.57
C SER A 167 -13.04 -2.60 -4.08
N SER A 168 -12.56 -1.46 -4.57
CA SER A 168 -11.96 -1.46 -5.91
C SER A 168 -10.68 -2.28 -5.90
N ALA A 169 -10.27 -2.78 -7.08
CA ALA A 169 -8.97 -3.44 -7.21
C ALA A 169 -7.82 -2.54 -6.76
N ASN A 170 -7.88 -1.25 -7.14
CA ASN A 170 -6.89 -0.25 -6.74
C ASN A 170 -6.77 -0.15 -5.21
N GLN A 171 -7.89 0.02 -4.51
CA GLN A 171 -7.92 0.11 -3.05
C GLN A 171 -7.37 -1.16 -2.39
N MET A 172 -7.81 -2.35 -2.83
CA MET A 172 -7.38 -3.61 -2.21
C MET A 172 -5.87 -3.84 -2.41
N LEU A 173 -5.35 -3.60 -3.62
CA LEU A 173 -3.93 -3.74 -3.91
C LEU A 173 -3.09 -2.71 -3.13
N MET A 174 -3.58 -1.48 -2.97
CA MET A 174 -2.96 -0.48 -2.11
C MET A 174 -2.88 -0.98 -0.66
N PHE A 175 -4.01 -1.38 -0.07
CA PHE A 175 -4.07 -1.92 1.28
C PHE A 175 -3.09 -3.09 1.46
N LEU A 176 -3.12 -4.08 0.56
CA LEU A 176 -2.25 -5.27 0.64
C LEU A 176 -0.77 -4.92 0.53
N SER A 177 -0.41 -4.02 -0.38
CA SER A 177 0.99 -3.66 -0.63
C SER A 177 1.58 -2.79 0.48
N ALA A 178 0.86 -1.79 1.00
CA ALA A 178 1.30 -1.00 2.15
C ALA A 178 1.44 -1.86 3.39
N SER A 179 0.42 -2.68 3.66
CA SER A 179 0.42 -3.53 4.83
C SER A 179 1.52 -4.61 4.76
N PHE A 180 1.81 -5.14 3.56
CA PHE A 180 2.96 -6.03 3.35
C PHE A 180 4.29 -5.32 3.47
N ASP A 181 4.44 -4.07 3.00
CA ASP A 181 5.70 -3.39 3.19
C ASP A 181 5.94 -3.14 4.69
N VAL A 182 4.94 -2.77 5.49
CA VAL A 182 5.17 -2.55 6.93
C VAL A 182 5.34 -3.86 7.72
N GLY A 183 4.56 -4.88 7.38
CA GLY A 183 4.48 -6.15 8.10
C GLY A 183 5.25 -7.33 7.49
N GLY A 184 5.80 -7.21 6.30
CA GLY A 184 6.54 -8.28 5.62
C GLY A 184 5.85 -9.65 5.64
N TYR A 185 6.66 -10.72 5.59
CA TYR A 185 6.15 -12.11 5.68
C TYR A 185 5.69 -12.54 7.07
N ASN A 186 5.89 -11.70 8.09
CA ASN A 186 5.47 -11.94 9.47
C ASN A 186 4.23 -11.12 9.84
N GLY A 187 3.65 -10.36 8.91
CA GLY A 187 2.48 -9.53 9.15
C GLY A 187 1.31 -10.45 9.44
N THR A 188 0.98 -10.58 10.72
CA THR A 188 0.18 -11.69 11.23
C THR A 188 -1.31 -11.59 10.89
N ASN A 189 -1.78 -10.48 10.31
CA ASN A 189 -3.19 -10.24 10.02
C ASN A 189 -3.45 -9.45 8.72
N LEU A 190 -2.63 -9.68 7.67
CA LEU A 190 -2.83 -9.06 6.35
C LEU A 190 -3.98 -9.71 5.58
N ILE A 191 -5.20 -9.60 6.08
CA ILE A 191 -6.45 -10.23 5.58
C ILE A 191 -6.69 -11.69 6.04
N GLY A 192 -5.94 -12.18 7.02
CA GLY A 192 -5.97 -13.60 7.41
C GLY A 192 -5.29 -14.53 6.40
N ALA A 193 -4.50 -13.97 5.48
CA ALA A 193 -3.70 -14.72 4.52
C ALA A 193 -2.33 -15.11 5.08
N ASP A 194 -1.83 -16.27 4.66
CA ASP A 194 -0.39 -16.57 4.70
C ASP A 194 0.31 -15.74 3.63
N THR A 195 0.94 -14.64 4.05
CA THR A 195 1.59 -13.65 3.16
C THR A 195 2.73 -14.26 2.33
N THR A 196 3.27 -15.42 2.74
CA THR A 196 4.26 -16.18 1.95
C THR A 196 3.68 -16.70 0.63
N LYS A 197 2.35 -16.75 0.50
CA LYS A 197 1.63 -17.14 -0.72
C LYS A 197 1.34 -15.99 -1.67
N LEU A 198 1.60 -14.75 -1.27
CA LEU A 198 1.23 -13.56 -2.06
C LEU A 198 2.41 -13.04 -2.88
N TRP A 199 3.59 -12.95 -2.27
CA TRP A 199 4.80 -12.41 -2.91
C TRP A 199 5.96 -13.41 -2.92
N HIS A 200 6.65 -13.52 -4.05
CA HIS A 200 7.83 -14.36 -4.17
C HIS A 200 9.06 -13.70 -3.50
N PRO A 201 9.79 -14.39 -2.59
CA PRO A 201 10.89 -13.79 -1.80
C PRO A 201 11.98 -13.12 -2.62
N LYS A 202 12.36 -13.71 -3.76
CA LYS A 202 13.37 -13.13 -4.64
C LYS A 202 12.93 -11.81 -5.28
N THR A 203 11.66 -11.68 -5.65
CA THR A 203 11.10 -10.43 -6.18
C THR A 203 11.16 -9.35 -5.11
N VAL A 204 10.76 -9.68 -3.89
CA VAL A 204 10.77 -8.77 -2.74
C VAL A 204 12.20 -8.29 -2.44
N ALA A 205 13.16 -9.20 -2.40
CA ALA A 205 14.56 -8.85 -2.15
C ALA A 205 15.16 -7.92 -3.23
N GLU A 206 14.78 -8.08 -4.50
CA GLU A 206 15.23 -7.18 -5.58
C GLU A 206 14.63 -5.78 -5.45
N ILE A 207 13.34 -5.68 -5.08
CA ILE A 207 12.65 -4.41 -4.82
C ILE A 207 13.27 -3.70 -3.62
N GLU A 208 13.46 -4.38 -2.49
CA GLU A 208 14.08 -3.80 -1.29
C GLU A 208 15.54 -3.38 -1.51
N LYS A 209 16.27 -4.12 -2.36
CA LYS A 209 17.64 -3.74 -2.74
C LYS A 209 17.65 -2.41 -3.52
N ALA A 210 16.66 -2.18 -4.38
CA ALA A 210 16.54 -0.94 -5.15
C ALA A 210 16.01 0.23 -4.31
N TYR A 211 15.11 -0.06 -3.37
CA TYR A 211 14.49 0.92 -2.47
C TYR A 211 14.60 0.45 -1.02
N PRO A 212 15.75 0.66 -0.35
CA PRO A 212 15.96 0.19 1.01
C PRO A 212 14.94 0.76 2.01
N ARG A 213 14.55 -0.04 3.01
CA ARG A 213 13.58 0.39 4.05
C ARG A 213 14.09 1.54 4.90
N GLY A 214 15.40 1.60 5.15
CA GLY A 214 15.99 2.60 6.05
C GLY A 214 15.35 2.54 7.44
N ASP A 215 14.94 3.70 7.93
CA ASP A 215 14.27 3.95 9.22
C ASP A 215 12.73 3.98 9.10
N LEU A 216 12.14 3.30 8.09
CA LEU A 216 10.70 3.32 7.86
C LEU A 216 9.90 2.94 9.10
N ALA A 217 10.32 1.90 9.83
CA ALA A 217 9.56 1.40 10.98
C ALA A 217 9.53 2.46 12.10
N GLU A 218 10.68 3.06 12.41
CA GLU A 218 10.81 4.13 13.38
C GLU A 218 10.01 5.37 12.96
N ALA A 219 10.08 5.75 11.67
CA ALA A 219 9.33 6.87 11.12
C ALA A 219 7.81 6.64 11.18
N GLY A 220 7.35 5.42 10.86
CA GLY A 220 5.93 5.03 10.90
C GLY A 220 5.39 5.03 12.33
N ILE A 221 6.09 4.39 13.28
CA ILE A 221 5.71 4.41 14.70
C ILE A 221 5.64 5.84 15.24
N ALA A 222 6.63 6.68 14.93
CA ALA A 222 6.61 8.08 15.33
C ALA A 222 5.44 8.86 14.70
N ALA A 223 5.09 8.58 13.44
CA ALA A 223 3.95 9.19 12.76
C ALA A 223 2.62 8.78 13.41
N PHE A 224 2.44 7.49 13.71
CA PHE A 224 1.23 7.02 14.39
C PHE A 224 1.09 7.52 15.81
N ASN A 225 2.17 7.52 16.60
CA ASN A 225 2.10 8.03 17.97
C ASN A 225 1.70 9.50 18.00
N ARG A 226 2.19 10.29 17.02
CA ARG A 226 1.71 11.66 16.81
C ARG A 226 0.23 11.68 16.44
N GLU A 227 -0.17 10.88 15.46
CA GLU A 227 -1.55 10.80 14.98
C GLU A 227 -2.54 10.44 16.10
N PHE A 228 -2.27 9.41 16.91
CA PHE A 228 -3.09 9.00 18.03
C PHE A 228 -3.15 10.05 19.15
N THR A 229 -2.05 10.77 19.38
CA THR A 229 -1.98 11.82 20.41
C THR A 229 -2.74 13.08 19.98
N GLU A 230 -2.51 13.56 18.76
CA GLU A 230 -3.08 14.80 18.24
C GLU A 230 -4.53 14.62 17.79
N LYS A 231 -4.88 13.42 17.33
CA LYS A 231 -6.16 13.08 16.70
C LYS A 231 -6.67 11.74 17.23
N PRO A 232 -7.14 11.67 18.49
CA PRO A 232 -7.56 10.41 19.11
C PRO A 232 -8.79 9.76 18.44
N ASN A 233 -9.45 10.45 17.53
CA ASN A 233 -10.54 9.94 16.70
C ASN A 233 -10.12 9.66 15.24
N CYS A 234 -8.80 9.53 14.98
CA CYS A 234 -8.29 9.23 13.64
C CYS A 234 -8.76 7.86 13.12
N LEU A 235 -8.80 7.67 11.80
CA LEU A 235 -9.30 6.43 11.19
C LEU A 235 -8.45 5.22 11.59
N VAL A 236 -7.12 5.36 11.55
CA VAL A 236 -6.18 4.31 11.97
C VAL A 236 -6.34 3.88 13.44
N SER A 237 -6.97 4.68 14.32
CA SER A 237 -7.29 4.25 15.70
C SER A 237 -8.30 3.08 15.74
N HIS A 238 -9.00 2.84 14.64
CA HIS A 238 -9.93 1.72 14.46
C HIS A 238 -9.28 0.47 13.85
N TYR A 239 -7.94 0.44 13.71
CA TYR A 239 -7.23 -0.76 13.30
C TYR A 239 -7.62 -1.95 14.19
N PRO A 240 -7.87 -3.16 13.63
CA PRO A 240 -8.23 -4.32 14.44
C PRO A 240 -7.19 -4.62 15.51
N GLY A 241 -7.59 -4.58 16.79
CA GLY A 241 -6.68 -4.72 17.94
C GLY A 241 -6.04 -3.40 18.42
N GLY A 242 -6.37 -2.27 17.80
CA GLY A 242 -5.96 -0.93 18.20
C GLY A 242 -4.49 -0.60 17.90
N GLU A 243 -4.03 0.51 18.48
CA GLU A 243 -2.66 1.04 18.36
C GLU A 243 -1.58 -0.02 18.64
N GLN A 244 -1.73 -0.80 19.71
CA GLN A 244 -0.74 -1.82 20.08
C GLN A 244 -0.59 -2.92 19.02
N ALA A 245 -1.69 -3.33 18.38
CA ALA A 245 -1.65 -4.33 17.32
C ALA A 245 -0.97 -3.77 16.07
N LEU A 246 -1.25 -2.50 15.73
CA LEU A 246 -0.59 -1.82 14.62
C LEU A 246 0.93 -1.70 14.83
N GLU A 247 1.37 -1.26 16.01
CA GLU A 247 2.80 -1.18 16.33
C GLU A 247 3.51 -2.54 16.25
N GLN A 248 2.84 -3.62 16.67
CA GLN A 248 3.40 -4.98 16.61
C GLN A 248 3.52 -5.52 15.18
N ASP A 249 2.59 -5.14 14.30
CA ASP A 249 2.61 -5.50 12.89
C ASP A 249 3.72 -4.75 12.13
N PHE A 250 4.17 -3.59 12.63
CA PHE A 250 5.31 -2.86 12.06
C PHE A 250 6.64 -3.56 12.40
N HIS A 251 7.28 -4.19 11.41
CA HIS A 251 8.59 -4.81 11.62
C HIS A 251 9.75 -3.87 11.34
N VAL A 252 10.71 -3.91 12.26
CA VAL A 252 12.03 -3.30 12.14
C VAL A 252 12.95 -4.21 11.30
N GLY A 253 13.56 -3.63 10.26
CA GLY A 253 14.57 -4.29 9.42
C GLY A 253 14.02 -4.91 8.11
N PRO A 254 14.88 -5.59 7.33
CA PRO A 254 14.54 -6.09 5.98
C PRO A 254 13.46 -7.18 6.04
N ILE A 255 12.66 -7.28 4.97
CA ILE A 255 11.70 -8.36 4.79
C ILE A 255 12.48 -9.65 4.52
N VAL A 256 12.64 -10.47 5.55
CA VAL A 256 13.32 -11.76 5.44
C VAL A 256 12.35 -12.84 4.96
N GLY A 257 12.77 -13.59 3.93
CA GLY A 257 12.00 -14.71 3.40
C GLY A 257 11.67 -15.78 4.46
N PRO A 258 10.65 -16.61 4.20
CA PRO A 258 10.15 -17.61 5.14
C PRO A 258 11.23 -18.56 5.66
N GLU A 259 12.24 -18.91 4.86
CA GLU A 259 13.35 -19.79 5.27
C GLU A 259 14.24 -19.21 6.39
N ASN A 260 14.23 -17.89 6.61
CA ASN A 260 15.05 -17.21 7.62
C ASN A 260 14.26 -16.80 8.88
N GLN A 261 12.95 -17.11 8.95
CA GLN A 261 12.06 -16.72 10.03
C GLN A 261 12.32 -17.48 11.35
N GLN A 262 12.68 -18.77 11.29
CA GLN A 262 12.96 -19.60 12.48
C GLN A 262 14.12 -19.09 13.35
N ARG A 263 15.01 -18.26 12.81
CA ARG A 263 16.12 -17.68 13.59
C ARG A 263 15.71 -16.48 14.46
N ARG A 264 14.56 -15.84 14.19
CA ARG A 264 14.13 -14.61 14.89
C ARG A 264 13.08 -14.86 15.99
N SER A 265 12.27 -15.92 15.91
CA SER A 265 11.30 -16.27 16.96
C SER A 265 11.96 -16.59 18.31
N ASN A 266 13.22 -17.05 18.30
CA ASN A 266 14.01 -17.30 19.51
C ASN A 266 14.43 -16.02 20.28
N VAL A 267 14.21 -14.82 19.71
CA VAL A 267 14.55 -13.55 20.36
C VAL A 267 13.33 -12.91 21.05
N ARG A 268 12.10 -13.24 20.63
CA ARG A 268 10.85 -12.64 21.17
C ARG A 268 10.35 -13.26 22.48
N GLY A 269 11.01 -14.29 23.02
CA GLY A 269 10.62 -14.95 24.29
C GLY A 269 10.92 -14.16 25.59
N ARG A 270 11.01 -12.83 25.56
CA ARG A 270 11.31 -12.00 26.74
C ARG A 270 10.44 -10.75 26.83
N TYR A 271 9.13 -10.92 26.92
CA TYR A 271 8.27 -9.96 27.60
C TYR A 271 7.25 -10.73 28.46
N PRO A 272 7.14 -10.41 29.76
CA PRO A 272 6.20 -11.09 30.64
C PRO A 272 4.76 -10.61 30.38
N ASN A 273 3.83 -11.55 30.54
CA ASN A 273 2.37 -11.35 30.52
C ASN A 273 1.90 -10.31 31.54
#